data_AF-A0A4V4HBE3-F1
#
_entry.id   AF-A0A4V4HBE3-F1
#
_cell.length_a   1.000
_cell.length_b   1.000
_cell.length_c   1.000
_cell.angle_alpha   90.00
_cell.angle_beta   90.00
_cell.angle_gamma   90.00
#
_symmetry.space_group_name_H-M   'P 1'
#
loop_
_entity.id
_entity.type
_entity.pdbx_description
1 polymer ?
#
loop_
_entity_poly.entity_id
_entity_poly.type
_entity_poly.pdbx_seq_one_letter_code
_entity_poly.pdbx_strand_id
1 'polypeptide(L)' 'MPSTSASDQFFTEEDDSEEKRHVCKLCNKRFNRPSSLGIHMNTHTGATPFRCPHPGCGREFNVNSNMRRHYRNHN' A
#
# COMPACT_ATOMS: atom_id res chain seq x y z
N MET A 1 -23.23 38.17 32.75
CA MET A 1 -23.26 36.76 33.19
C MET A 1 -24.26 36.01 32.31
N PRO A 2 -23.85 35.34 31.23
CA PRO A 2 -24.68 34.31 30.61
C PRO A 2 -24.25 32.93 31.14
N SER A 3 -25.21 32.25 31.75
CA SER A 3 -25.13 30.85 32.19
C SER A 3 -25.41 29.95 30.99
N THR A 4 -24.52 29.01 30.68
CA THR A 4 -24.85 27.84 29.85
C THR A 4 -24.25 26.59 30.50
N SER A 5 -25.14 25.69 30.92
CA SER A 5 -24.82 24.37 31.44
C SER A 5 -24.57 23.39 30.31
N ALA A 6 -23.62 22.49 30.56
CA ALA A 6 -23.49 21.15 30.00
C ALA A 6 -23.77 20.99 28.50
N SER A 7 -22.72 21.05 27.69
CA SER A 7 -22.62 20.32 26.42
C SER A 7 -21.14 20.19 26.06
N ASP A 8 -20.43 19.35 26.79
CA ASP A 8 -19.16 18.77 26.32
C ASP A 8 -19.49 17.80 25.18
N GLN A 9 -19.86 18.38 24.03
CA GLN A 9 -19.78 17.70 22.76
C GLN A 9 -18.44 18.08 22.16
N PHE A 10 -17.38 17.52 22.76
CA PHE A 10 -16.21 17.14 21.99
C PHE A 10 -16.69 16.08 20.99
N PHE A 11 -17.34 16.53 19.91
CA PHE A 11 -17.27 15.78 18.67
C PHE A 11 -15.80 15.87 18.29
N THR A 12 -15.01 14.89 18.74
CA THR A 12 -13.86 14.47 17.97
C THR A 12 -14.47 14.14 16.61
N GLU A 13 -14.39 15.09 15.69
CA GLU A 13 -14.46 14.83 14.27
C GLU A 13 -13.39 13.77 14.06
N GLU A 14 -13.81 12.51 14.15
CA GLU A 14 -12.97 11.39 13.82
C GLU A 14 -12.56 11.69 12.39
N ASP A 15 -11.27 12.02 12.23
CA ASP A 15 -10.56 12.17 10.98
C ASP A 15 -10.55 10.80 10.29
N ASP A 16 -11.74 10.38 9.89
CA ASP A 16 -11.97 9.34 8.94
C ASP A 16 -11.73 9.98 7.57
N SER A 17 -10.47 10.38 7.35
CA SER A 17 -9.84 10.57 6.04
C SER A 17 -9.82 9.24 5.26
N GLU A 18 -10.98 8.57 5.21
CA GLU A 18 -11.35 7.30 4.58
C GLU A 18 -11.43 7.42 3.06
N GLU A 19 -11.30 8.64 2.53
CA GLU A 19 -11.35 8.88 1.08
C GLU A 19 -10.11 8.35 0.33
N LYS A 20 -9.06 7.88 1.03
CA LYS A 20 -7.82 7.43 0.37
C LYS A 20 -7.04 6.34 1.08
N ARG A 21 -7.67 5.57 1.96
CA ARG A 21 -6.97 4.48 2.66
C ARG A 21 -6.95 3.24 1.80
N HIS A 22 -5.78 2.98 1.21
CA HIS A 22 -5.56 1.76 0.44
C HIS A 22 -5.26 0.61 1.40
N VAL A 23 -6.32 0.00 1.94
CA VAL A 23 -6.21 -1.09 2.91
C VAL A 23 -6.32 -2.44 2.21
N CYS A 24 -5.45 -3.38 2.60
CA CYS A 24 -5.52 -4.76 2.14
C CYS A 24 -6.65 -5.50 2.85
N LYS A 25 -7.63 -6.02 2.09
CA LYS A 25 -8.75 -6.78 2.68
C LYS A 25 -8.39 -8.16 3.23
N LEU A 26 -7.19 -8.67 2.93
CA LEU A 26 -6.74 -10.00 3.38
C LEU A 26 -6.04 -9.96 4.74
N CYS A 27 -5.31 -8.88 5.03
CA CYS A 27 -4.54 -8.75 6.27
C CYS A 27 -4.71 -7.39 6.96
N ASN A 28 -5.69 -6.58 6.51
CA ASN A 28 -6.01 -5.24 7.02
C ASN A 28 -4.83 -4.26 7.08
N LYS A 29 -3.79 -4.51 6.28
CA LYS A 29 -2.63 -3.64 6.21
C LYS A 29 -2.95 -2.35 5.47
N ARG A 30 -2.66 -1.21 6.08
CA ARG A 30 -2.94 0.12 5.52
C ARG A 30 -1.75 0.58 4.68
N PHE A 31 -2.03 1.06 3.47
CA PHE A 31 -1.06 1.67 2.58
C PHE A 31 -1.46 3.11 2.27
N ASN A 32 -0.45 3.96 2.11
CA ASN A 32 -0.60 5.37 1.75
C ASN A 32 -0.80 5.59 0.24
N ARG A 33 -0.66 4.55 -0.59
CA ARG A 33 -0.71 4.62 -2.05
C ARG A 33 -1.40 3.39 -2.63
N PRO A 34 -2.19 3.55 -3.72
CA PRO A 34 -2.89 2.42 -4.36
C PRO A 34 -1.90 1.46 -5.01
N SER A 35 -0.82 1.99 -5.57
CA SER A 35 0.26 1.19 -6.18
C SER A 35 0.92 0.27 -5.15
N SER A 36 1.16 0.76 -3.93
CA SER A 36 1.71 -0.04 -2.83
C SER A 36 0.75 -1.16 -2.41
N LEU A 37 -0.56 -0.88 -2.36
CA LEU A 37 -1.57 -1.90 -2.11
C LEU A 37 -1.60 -2.95 -3.22
N GLY A 38 -1.60 -2.55 -4.49
CA GLY A 38 -1.59 -3.47 -5.63
C GLY A 38 -0.36 -4.39 -5.63
N ILE A 39 0.82 -3.83 -5.37
CA ILE A 39 2.07 -4.60 -5.17
C ILE A 39 1.96 -5.53 -3.97
N HIS A 40 1.30 -5.10 -2.90
CA HIS A 40 1.12 -5.95 -1.74
C HIS A 40 0.15 -7.11 -2.03
N MET A 41 -0.91 -6.92 -2.82
CA MET A 41 -1.81 -8.01 -3.21
C MET A 41 -1.09 -9.14 -3.96
N ASN A 42 -0.01 -8.82 -4.67
CA ASN A 42 0.89 -9.81 -5.30
C ASN A 42 1.55 -10.74 -4.28
N THR A 43 1.77 -10.31 -3.04
CA THR A 43 2.33 -11.17 -1.98
C THR A 43 1.34 -12.21 -1.46
N HIS A 44 0.03 -11.94 -1.55
CA HIS A 44 -1.01 -12.89 -1.16
C HIS A 44 -1.29 -13.91 -2.27
N THR A 45 -1.29 -13.45 -3.51
CA THR A 45 -1.53 -14.30 -4.68
C THR A 45 -0.28 -15.05 -5.15
N GLY A 46 0.90 -14.67 -4.64
CA GLY A 46 2.19 -15.14 -5.16
C GLY A 46 2.47 -14.70 -6.60
N ALA A 47 1.64 -13.80 -7.16
CA ALA A 47 1.78 -13.33 -8.52
C ALA A 47 2.91 -12.31 -8.61
N THR A 48 4.06 -12.71 -9.13
CA THR A 48 5.20 -11.83 -9.42
C THR A 48 5.19 -11.47 -10.91
N PRO A 49 4.45 -10.42 -11.34
CA PRO A 49 4.30 -10.11 -12.76
C PRO A 49 5.61 -9.67 -13.42
N PHE A 50 6.63 -9.30 -12.65
CA PHE A 50 7.89 -8.78 -13.18
C PHE A 50 9.00 -9.84 -13.10
N ARG A 51 9.07 -10.70 -14.10
CA ARG A 51 10.21 -11.61 -14.30
C ARG A 51 11.38 -10.86 -14.94
N CYS A 52 12.60 -11.22 -14.53
CA CYS A 52 13.82 -10.72 -15.17
C CYS A 52 13.88 -11.16 -16.64
N PRO A 53 14.08 -10.26 -17.61
CA PRO A 53 14.17 -10.63 -19.02
C PRO A 53 15.56 -11.17 -19.41
N HIS A 54 16.54 -11.19 -18.50
CA HIS A 54 17.88 -11.69 -18.79
C HIS A 54 17.88 -13.22 -18.99
N PRO A 55 18.42 -13.75 -20.10
CA PRO A 55 18.47 -15.17 -20.35
C PRO A 55 19.28 -15.89 -19.26
N GLY A 56 18.75 -16.99 -18.72
CA GLY A 56 19.34 -17.71 -17.58
C GLY A 56 19.02 -17.10 -16.21
N CYS A 57 18.41 -15.91 -16.14
CA CYS A 57 17.96 -15.32 -14.87
C CYS A 57 16.49 -15.67 -14.58
N GLY A 58 16.26 -16.63 -13.68
CA GLY A 58 14.92 -17.02 -13.23
C GLY A 58 14.33 -16.16 -12.11
N ARG A 59 14.84 -14.94 -11.87
CA ARG A 59 14.35 -14.10 -10.77
C ARG A 59 13.05 -13.39 -11.13
N GLU A 60 12.14 -13.35 -10.16
CA GLU A 60 10.86 -12.69 -10.27
C GLU A 60 10.69 -11.65 -9.16
N PHE A 61 9.99 -10.57 -9.47
CA PHE A 61 9.80 -9.44 -8.59
C PHE A 61 8.31 -9.05 -8.56
N ASN A 62 7.87 -8.60 -7.38
CA ASN A 62 6.55 -8.02 -7.18
C ASN A 62 6.48 -6.52 -7.57
N VAL A 63 7.64 -5.88 -7.80
CA VAL A 63 7.77 -4.46 -8.15
C VAL A 63 8.64 -4.26 -9.39
N ASN A 64 8.13 -3.48 -10.36
CA ASN A 64 8.84 -3.18 -11.59
C ASN A 64 10.17 -2.45 -11.36
N SER A 65 10.23 -1.48 -10.45
CA SER A 65 11.46 -0.74 -10.14
C SER A 65 12.56 -1.64 -9.58
N ASN A 66 12.20 -2.63 -8.76
CA ASN A 66 13.14 -3.62 -8.23
C ASN A 66 13.69 -4.52 -9.35
N MET A 67 12.82 -5.03 -10.23
CA MET A 67 13.23 -5.82 -11.39
C MET A 67 14.16 -5.01 -12.30
N ARG A 68 13.81 -3.77 -12.63
CA ARG A 68 14.66 -2.90 -13.48
C ARG A 68 16.03 -2.65 -12.85
N ARG A 69 16.07 -2.35 -11.55
CA ARG A 69 17.35 -2.15 -10.83
C ARG A 69 18.20 -3.42 -10.85
N HIS A 70 17.58 -4.57 -10.62
CA HIS A 70 18.26 -5.85 -10.73
C HIS A 70 18.79 -6.11 -12.15
N TYR A 71 17.98 -5.84 -13.17
CA TYR A 71 18.36 -6.03 -14.57
C TYR A 71 19.57 -5.19 -14.98
N ARG A 72 19.69 -3.96 -14.45
CA ARG A 72 20.88 -3.13 -14.67
C ARG A 72 22.18 -3.74 -14.16
N ASN A 73 22.11 -4.66 -13.20
CA ASN A 73 23.30 -5.32 -12.66
C ASN A 73 23.72 -6.56 -13.47
N HIS A 74 22.94 -6.97 -14.48
CA HIS A 74 23.28 -8.11 -15.32
C HIS A 74 24.24 -7.80 -16.46
N ASN A 75 24.52 -6.52 -16.72
CA ASN A 75 25.48 -5.99 -17.70
C ASN A 75 25.74 -6.88 -18.92
#